data_AF-A0A0E3BRF4-F1
#
_entry.id   AF-A0A0E3BRF4-F1
#
_cell.length_a   1.000
_cell.length_b   1.000
_cell.length_c   1.000
_cell.angle_alpha   90.00
_cell.angle_beta   90.00
_cell.angle_gamma   90.00
#
_symmetry.space_group_name_H-M   'P 1'
#
loop_
_entity.id
_entity.type
_entity.pdbx_description
1 polymer ?
#
loop_
_entity_poly.entity_id
_entity_poly.type
_entity_poly.pdbx_seq_one_letter_code
_entity_poly.pdbx_strand_id
1 'polypeptide(L)'
;MNEDKLNKFLDIGLKIYRVIKPSFHNKVTWFLIFFGVSLMSSSLLEEFVNHVLKKQFDFTVTGEKDVFWGFMLCFIALIYNIILNIIGAYNEKANRQERKEQQDLLLEHDRELYQKLEPGLKEQFLNNIIANTGADHAIYWNQVAALEAFVNANKEAGNKFLSPVISSATQKLVEDIDNYLNFQTEHFDAYPYHQREQNFRLCLAPQWNVDRAGRWEDGDKYDPLADEMIRLLRAMGSAYTAWRAAVKGVLFI
;
A
#
# COMPACT_ATOMS: atom_id res chain seq x y z
N MET A 1 -20.94 26.51 -24.21
CA MET A 1 -21.28 25.06 -24.17
C MET A 1 -21.22 24.65 -22.71
N ASN A 2 -22.34 24.25 -22.10
CA ASN A 2 -22.44 23.99 -20.65
C ASN A 2 -21.45 22.90 -20.22
N GLU A 3 -20.67 23.14 -19.16
CA GLU A 3 -19.74 22.14 -18.56
C GLU A 3 -20.44 20.80 -18.30
N ASP A 4 -21.70 20.82 -17.85
CA ASP A 4 -22.50 19.61 -17.65
C ASP A 4 -22.72 18.78 -18.92
N LYS A 5 -22.93 19.43 -20.07
CA LYS A 5 -23.10 18.71 -21.34
C LYS A 5 -21.78 18.11 -21.81
N LEU A 6 -20.67 18.81 -21.57
CA LEU A 6 -19.33 18.32 -21.90
C LEU A 6 -18.94 17.12 -21.02
N ASN A 7 -19.18 17.19 -19.72
CA ASN A 7 -18.93 16.10 -18.77
C ASN A 7 -19.74 14.85 -19.10
N LYS A 8 -21.03 15.01 -19.42
CA LYS A 8 -21.90 13.89 -19.79
C LYS A 8 -21.47 13.22 -21.11
N PHE A 9 -20.98 14.02 -22.07
CA PHE A 9 -20.47 13.50 -23.34
C PHE A 9 -19.14 12.75 -23.16
N LEU A 10 -18.25 13.28 -22.30
CA LEU A 10 -16.99 12.63 -21.93
C LEU A 10 -17.22 11.30 -21.21
N ASP A 11 -18.23 11.23 -20.33
CA ASP A 11 -18.55 10.03 -19.56
C ASP A 11 -19.13 8.90 -20.43
N ILE A 12 -19.97 9.25 -21.41
CA ILE A 12 -20.43 8.32 -22.45
C ILE A 12 -19.25 7.86 -23.32
N GLY A 13 -18.38 8.80 -23.73
CA GLY A 13 -17.17 8.50 -24.48
C GLY A 13 -16.20 7.57 -23.73
N LEU A 14 -16.08 7.73 -22.41
CA LEU A 14 -15.29 6.89 -21.51
C LEU A 14 -15.79 5.44 -21.46
N LYS A 15 -17.13 5.25 -21.36
CA LYS A 15 -17.73 3.91 -21.40
C LYS A 15 -17.46 3.21 -22.73
N ILE A 16 -17.63 3.92 -23.84
CA ILE A 16 -17.34 3.41 -25.18
C ILE A 16 -15.84 3.08 -25.33
N TYR A 17 -14.96 3.96 -24.84
CA TYR A 17 -13.52 3.77 -24.87
C TYR A 17 -13.07 2.51 -24.12
N ARG A 18 -13.59 2.27 -22.91
CA ARG A 18 -13.26 1.06 -22.12
C ARG A 18 -13.63 -0.23 -22.84
N VAL A 19 -14.68 -0.23 -23.66
CA VAL A 19 -15.11 -1.38 -24.46
C VAL A 19 -14.26 -1.58 -25.72
N ILE A 20 -13.84 -0.50 -26.38
CA ILE A 20 -13.11 -0.56 -27.67
C ILE A 20 -11.61 -0.78 -27.49
N LYS A 21 -11.00 -0.27 -26.41
CA LYS A 21 -9.55 -0.25 -26.20
C LYS A 21 -8.86 -1.63 -26.16
N PRO A 22 -9.42 -2.72 -25.60
CA PRO A 22 -8.62 -3.93 -25.39
C PRO A 22 -8.21 -4.69 -26.66
N SER A 23 -8.86 -4.50 -27.81
CA SER A 23 -8.69 -5.45 -28.93
C SER A 23 -8.64 -4.89 -30.36
N PHE A 24 -9.18 -3.71 -30.67
CA PHE A 24 -9.42 -3.34 -32.08
C PHE A 24 -9.07 -1.91 -32.53
N HIS A 25 -8.83 -0.94 -31.64
CA HIS A 25 -8.61 0.47 -32.03
C HIS A 25 -7.50 0.63 -33.10
N ASN A 26 -6.31 0.10 -32.83
CA ASN A 26 -5.17 0.30 -33.73
C ASN A 26 -5.39 -0.39 -35.07
N LYS A 27 -6.08 -1.55 -35.06
CA LYS A 27 -6.42 -2.32 -36.27
C LYS A 27 -7.46 -1.58 -37.13
N VAL A 28 -8.47 -0.98 -36.52
CA VAL A 28 -9.51 -0.21 -37.23
C VAL A 28 -8.93 1.06 -37.86
N THR A 29 -8.08 1.80 -37.15
CA THR A 29 -7.42 2.99 -37.69
C THR A 29 -6.50 2.62 -38.86
N TRP A 30 -5.69 1.58 -38.73
CA TRP A 30 -4.84 1.09 -39.83
C TRP A 30 -5.65 0.60 -41.03
N PHE A 31 -6.75 -0.12 -40.79
CA PHE A 31 -7.63 -0.61 -41.84
C PHE A 31 -8.27 0.55 -42.64
N LEU A 32 -8.77 1.58 -41.95
CA LEU A 32 -9.35 2.76 -42.59
C LEU A 32 -8.31 3.58 -43.37
N ILE A 33 -7.11 3.74 -42.83
CA ILE A 33 -6.00 4.43 -43.52
C ILE A 33 -5.58 3.62 -44.75
N PHE A 34 -5.44 2.30 -44.63
CA PHE A 34 -5.06 1.44 -45.75
C PHE A 34 -6.08 1.50 -46.88
N PHE A 35 -7.38 1.40 -46.58
CA PHE A 35 -8.44 1.54 -47.58
C PHE A 35 -8.52 2.95 -48.18
N GLY A 36 -8.37 3.99 -47.36
CA GLY A 36 -8.36 5.38 -47.84
C GLY A 36 -7.19 5.65 -48.79
N VAL A 37 -5.98 5.20 -48.43
CA VAL A 37 -4.80 5.27 -49.31
C VAL A 37 -5.00 4.43 -50.57
N SER A 38 -5.56 3.23 -50.45
CA SER A 38 -5.85 2.36 -51.60
C SER A 38 -6.79 3.01 -52.62
N LEU A 39 -7.85 3.69 -52.14
CA LEU A 39 -8.79 4.45 -52.98
C LEU A 39 -8.15 5.67 -53.62
N MET A 40 -7.24 6.37 -52.93
CA MET A 40 -6.51 7.50 -53.52
C MET A 40 -5.44 7.05 -54.51
N SER A 41 -4.85 5.87 -54.31
CA SER A 41 -3.89 5.26 -55.23
C SER A 41 -4.56 4.63 -56.46
N SER A 42 -5.91 4.60 -56.49
CA SER A 42 -6.65 4.10 -57.65
C SER A 42 -6.16 4.81 -58.89
N SER A 43 -5.93 6.13 -58.90
CA SER A 43 -5.54 6.84 -60.13
C SER A 43 -4.30 6.28 -60.85
N LEU A 44 -3.34 5.65 -60.16
CA LEU A 44 -2.14 5.04 -60.78
C LEU A 44 -2.39 3.59 -61.26
N LEU A 45 -3.13 2.79 -60.49
CA LEU A 45 -3.50 1.41 -60.84
C LEU A 45 -4.62 1.39 -61.90
N GLU A 46 -5.50 2.38 -61.84
CA GLU A 46 -6.62 2.67 -62.72
C GLU A 46 -6.15 3.21 -64.06
N GLU A 47 -5.08 4.01 -64.14
CA GLU A 47 -4.45 4.34 -65.42
C GLU A 47 -3.96 3.07 -66.13
N PHE A 48 -3.26 2.18 -65.41
CA PHE A 48 -2.76 0.92 -65.98
C PHE A 48 -3.91 -0.01 -66.41
N VAL A 49 -4.90 -0.21 -65.54
CA VAL A 49 -6.05 -1.08 -65.78
C VAL A 49 -7.00 -0.51 -66.84
N ASN A 50 -7.26 0.80 -66.86
CA ASN A 50 -8.01 1.44 -67.95
C ASN A 50 -7.23 1.41 -69.26
N HIS A 51 -5.89 1.55 -69.28
CA HIS A 51 -5.13 1.43 -70.52
C HIS A 51 -5.19 0.00 -71.11
N VAL A 52 -5.27 -1.02 -70.26
CA VAL A 52 -5.39 -2.43 -70.68
C VAL A 52 -6.84 -2.79 -71.04
N LEU A 53 -7.82 -2.40 -70.23
CA LEU A 53 -9.25 -2.72 -70.44
C LEU A 53 -9.90 -1.89 -71.55
N LYS A 54 -9.54 -0.61 -71.71
CA LYS A 54 -10.03 0.24 -72.81
C LYS A 54 -9.50 -0.24 -74.18
N LYS A 55 -8.41 -1.00 -74.18
CA LYS A 55 -7.83 -1.62 -75.38
C LYS A 55 -8.54 -2.94 -75.77
N GLN A 56 -9.29 -3.58 -74.86
CA GLN A 56 -9.89 -4.89 -75.11
C GLN A 56 -11.42 -4.97 -74.90
N PHE A 57 -12.04 -4.14 -74.07
CA PHE A 57 -13.43 -4.34 -73.63
C PHE A 57 -14.30 -3.07 -73.51
N ASP A 58 -13.78 -1.90 -73.88
CA ASP A 58 -14.51 -0.60 -73.91
C ASP A 58 -15.36 -0.32 -72.65
N PHE A 59 -14.81 -0.66 -71.48
CA PHE A 59 -15.48 -0.55 -70.18
C PHE A 59 -14.59 0.21 -69.19
N THR A 60 -15.16 1.12 -68.40
CA THR A 60 -14.48 1.91 -67.35
C THR A 60 -15.14 1.63 -65.99
N VAL A 61 -14.34 1.29 -64.98
CA VAL A 61 -14.82 0.67 -63.72
C VAL A 61 -15.08 1.68 -62.59
N THR A 62 -14.61 2.93 -62.65
CA THR A 62 -14.59 3.82 -61.47
C THR A 62 -14.82 5.30 -61.81
N GLY A 63 -15.31 6.09 -60.84
CA GLY A 63 -15.87 7.43 -61.05
C GLY A 63 -15.03 8.57 -60.45
N GLU A 64 -15.24 9.80 -60.93
CA GLU A 64 -14.43 11.01 -60.61
C GLU A 64 -14.24 11.36 -59.11
N LYS A 65 -14.92 10.67 -58.18
CA LYS A 65 -14.96 11.02 -56.75
C LYS A 65 -14.19 10.07 -55.82
N ASP A 66 -13.52 9.04 -56.34
CA ASP A 66 -12.87 8.01 -55.52
C ASP A 66 -11.69 8.57 -54.69
N VAL A 67 -10.93 9.52 -55.24
CA VAL A 67 -9.88 10.25 -54.52
C VAL A 67 -10.46 11.06 -53.35
N PHE A 68 -11.62 11.70 -53.54
CA PHE A 68 -12.29 12.46 -52.49
C PHE A 68 -12.76 11.56 -51.34
N TRP A 69 -13.33 10.39 -51.67
CA TRP A 69 -13.78 9.41 -50.67
C TRP A 69 -12.60 8.78 -49.92
N GLY A 70 -11.49 8.48 -50.60
CA GLY A 70 -10.28 7.98 -49.95
C GLY A 70 -9.67 9.00 -48.98
N PHE A 71 -9.62 10.27 -49.38
CA PHE A 71 -9.18 11.36 -48.49
C PHE A 71 -10.09 11.51 -47.26
N MET A 72 -11.41 11.46 -47.46
CA MET A 72 -12.38 11.53 -46.36
C MET A 72 -12.24 10.36 -45.37
N LEU A 73 -11.96 9.15 -45.86
CA LEU A 73 -11.70 7.98 -45.01
C LEU A 73 -10.46 8.17 -44.13
N CYS A 74 -9.35 8.65 -44.70
CA CYS A 74 -8.14 8.96 -43.94
C CYS A 74 -8.40 10.08 -42.91
N PHE A 75 -9.16 11.11 -43.28
CA PHE A 75 -9.50 12.21 -42.39
C PHE A 75 -10.37 11.76 -41.20
N ILE A 76 -11.38 10.92 -41.45
CA ILE A 76 -12.21 10.31 -40.41
C ILE A 76 -11.36 9.42 -39.48
N ALA A 77 -10.44 8.63 -40.03
CA ALA A 77 -9.55 7.78 -39.25
C ALA A 77 -8.63 8.60 -38.31
N LEU A 78 -8.11 9.73 -38.80
CA LEU A 78 -7.31 10.65 -38.00
C LEU A 78 -8.13 11.33 -36.90
N ILE A 79 -9.32 11.83 -37.21
CA ILE A 79 -10.23 12.42 -36.22
C ILE A 79 -10.56 11.39 -35.13
N TYR A 80 -10.94 10.18 -35.54
CA TYR A 80 -11.21 9.07 -34.62
C TYR A 80 -10.01 8.80 -33.71
N ASN A 81 -8.80 8.74 -34.26
CA ASN A 81 -7.59 8.50 -33.48
C ASN A 81 -7.28 9.64 -32.49
N ILE A 82 -7.47 10.90 -32.90
CA ILE A 82 -7.29 12.07 -32.03
C ILE A 82 -8.29 12.05 -30.88
N ILE A 83 -9.57 11.80 -31.17
CA ILE A 83 -10.64 11.74 -30.15
C ILE A 83 -10.31 10.66 -29.12
N LEU A 84 -9.87 9.48 -29.55
CA LEU A 84 -9.53 8.39 -28.62
C LEU A 84 -8.30 8.67 -27.77
N ASN A 85 -7.28 9.34 -28.32
CA ASN A 85 -6.13 9.76 -27.55
C ASN A 85 -6.51 10.81 -26.50
N ILE A 86 -7.39 11.76 -26.85
CA ILE A 86 -7.91 12.76 -25.89
C ILE A 86 -8.70 12.08 -24.77
N ILE A 87 -9.62 11.16 -25.10
CA ILE A 87 -10.39 10.41 -24.10
C ILE A 87 -9.46 9.55 -23.22
N GLY A 88 -8.47 8.90 -23.82
CA GLY A 88 -7.48 8.09 -23.11
C GLY A 88 -6.67 8.91 -22.11
N ALA A 89 -6.17 10.08 -22.53
CA ALA A 89 -5.43 11.00 -21.66
C ALA A 89 -6.31 11.53 -20.51
N TYR A 90 -7.58 11.82 -20.79
CA TYR A 90 -8.53 12.25 -19.76
C TYR A 90 -8.80 11.13 -18.74
N ASN A 91 -9.05 9.90 -19.20
CA ASN A 91 -9.23 8.73 -18.34
C ASN A 91 -8.00 8.47 -17.46
N GLU A 92 -6.80 8.62 -18.02
CA GLU A 92 -5.55 8.41 -17.27
C GLU A 92 -5.34 9.48 -16.20
N LYS A 93 -5.74 10.73 -16.47
CA LYS A 93 -5.75 11.81 -15.46
C LYS A 93 -6.79 11.52 -14.36
N ALA A 94 -8.02 11.16 -14.74
CA ALA A 94 -9.08 10.81 -13.78
C ALA A 94 -8.66 9.62 -12.88
N ASN A 95 -8.14 8.54 -13.47
CA ASN A 95 -7.64 7.38 -12.72
C ASN A 95 -6.41 7.70 -11.86
N ARG A 96 -5.59 8.70 -12.24
CA ARG A 96 -4.49 9.16 -11.38
C ARG A 96 -5.01 9.93 -10.18
N GLN A 97 -6.01 10.78 -10.40
CA GLN A 97 -6.66 11.53 -9.33
C GLN A 97 -7.35 10.60 -8.33
N GLU A 98 -8.15 9.65 -8.81
CA GLU A 98 -8.84 8.67 -7.96
C GLU A 98 -7.85 7.83 -7.13
N ARG A 99 -6.75 7.37 -7.73
CA ARG A 99 -5.68 6.66 -7.01
C ARG A 99 -5.02 7.52 -5.93
N LYS A 100 -4.83 8.82 -6.21
CA LYS A 100 -4.27 9.75 -5.24
C LYS A 100 -5.23 9.97 -4.07
N GLU A 101 -6.52 10.17 -4.35
CA GLU A 101 -7.54 10.33 -3.31
C GLU A 101 -7.67 9.08 -2.42
N GLN A 102 -7.64 7.89 -3.02
CA GLN A 102 -7.62 6.63 -2.26
C GLN A 102 -6.37 6.51 -1.39
N GLN A 103 -5.21 6.93 -1.90
CA GLN A 103 -3.97 6.93 -1.14
C GLN A 103 -4.02 7.95 0.03
N ASP A 104 -4.58 9.13 -0.21
CA ASP A 104 -4.72 10.17 0.82
C ASP A 104 -5.65 9.69 1.94
N LEU A 105 -6.77 9.04 1.62
CA LEU A 105 -7.69 8.44 2.61
C LEU A 105 -7.01 7.35 3.44
N LEU A 106 -6.18 6.51 2.81
CA LEU A 106 -5.42 5.47 3.51
C LEU A 106 -4.43 6.10 4.50
N LEU A 107 -3.68 7.10 4.07
CA LEU A 107 -2.70 7.78 4.91
C LEU A 107 -3.36 8.55 6.06
N GLU A 108 -4.54 9.13 5.83
CA GLU A 108 -5.33 9.80 6.86
C GLU A 108 -5.78 8.81 7.94
N HIS A 109 -6.38 7.69 7.54
CA HIS A 109 -6.74 6.61 8.46
C HIS A 109 -5.55 6.14 9.30
N ASP A 110 -4.42 5.83 8.66
CA ASP A 110 -3.23 5.34 9.37
C ASP A 110 -2.61 6.40 10.29
N ARG A 111 -2.72 7.69 9.94
CA ARG A 111 -2.28 8.80 10.79
C ARG A 111 -3.17 8.94 12.03
N GLU A 112 -4.48 8.89 11.88
CA GLU A 112 -5.42 8.92 13.00
C GLU A 112 -5.18 7.74 13.95
N LEU A 113 -5.01 6.55 13.38
CA LEU A 113 -4.72 5.35 14.16
C LEU A 113 -3.38 5.46 14.90
N TYR A 114 -2.33 5.97 14.25
CA TYR A 114 -1.05 6.21 14.91
C TYR A 114 -1.19 7.21 16.07
N GLN A 115 -1.89 8.32 15.86
CA GLN A 115 -2.12 9.33 16.92
C GLN A 115 -2.90 8.77 18.11
N LYS A 116 -3.81 7.81 17.86
CA LYS A 116 -4.53 7.08 18.91
C LYS A 116 -3.62 6.13 19.69
N LEU A 117 -2.68 5.45 19.03
CA LEU A 117 -1.87 4.38 19.63
C LEU A 117 -0.54 4.87 20.25
N GLU A 118 0.09 5.90 19.68
CA GLU A 118 1.38 6.45 20.13
C GLU A 118 1.42 6.77 21.63
N PRO A 119 0.39 7.40 22.22
CA PRO A 119 0.42 7.74 23.64
C PRO A 119 0.52 6.52 24.56
N GLY A 120 0.06 5.35 24.10
CA GLY A 120 0.11 4.09 24.84
C GLY A 120 1.51 3.48 24.91
N LEU A 121 2.42 3.85 24.00
CA LEU A 121 3.79 3.33 23.99
C LEU A 121 4.80 4.39 23.49
N LYS A 122 5.04 5.37 24.35
CA LYS A 122 6.07 6.39 24.11
C LYS A 122 7.47 5.81 24.13
N GLU A 123 8.35 6.33 23.28
CA GLU A 123 9.73 5.86 23.15
C GLU A 123 10.50 5.92 24.48
N GLN A 124 10.42 7.06 25.17
CA GLN A 124 11.08 7.22 26.47
C GLN A 124 10.55 6.23 27.52
N PHE A 125 9.24 5.95 27.49
CA PHE A 125 8.63 5.00 28.42
C PHE A 125 9.15 3.59 28.18
N LEU A 126 9.20 3.14 26.93
CA LEU A 126 9.73 1.84 26.56
C LEU A 126 11.22 1.72 26.87
N ASN A 127 12.01 2.74 26.55
CA ASN A 127 13.45 2.76 26.84
C ASN A 127 13.72 2.68 28.34
N ASN A 128 12.90 3.34 29.17
CA ASN A 128 13.00 3.23 30.62
C ASN A 128 12.66 1.82 31.12
N ILE A 129 11.64 1.16 30.55
CA ILE A 129 11.34 -0.24 30.89
C ILE A 129 12.55 -1.12 30.53
N ILE A 130 13.07 -1.01 29.30
CA ILE A 130 14.20 -1.83 28.85
C ILE A 130 15.43 -1.62 29.73
N ALA A 131 15.78 -0.36 30.02
CA ALA A 131 16.95 -0.03 30.82
C ALA A 131 16.80 -0.50 32.28
N ASN A 132 15.66 -0.21 32.92
CA ASN A 132 15.46 -0.53 34.32
C ASN A 132 15.29 -2.04 34.53
N THR A 133 14.47 -2.71 33.72
CA THR A 133 14.32 -4.17 33.82
C THR A 133 15.64 -4.86 33.47
N GLY A 134 16.35 -4.38 32.45
CA GLY A 134 17.62 -4.97 32.04
C GLY A 134 18.73 -4.82 33.09
N ALA A 135 18.68 -3.80 33.95
CA ALA A 135 19.68 -3.58 34.99
C ALA A 135 19.29 -4.16 36.36
N ASP A 136 18.02 -4.04 36.75
CA ASP A 136 17.52 -4.34 38.10
C ASP A 136 16.66 -5.62 38.15
N HIS A 137 16.47 -6.25 36.99
CA HIS A 137 15.70 -7.47 36.77
C HIS A 137 14.30 -7.38 37.39
N ALA A 138 13.70 -6.20 37.27
CA ALA A 138 12.44 -5.85 37.90
C ALA A 138 11.64 -4.83 37.08
N ILE A 139 10.32 -4.91 37.21
CA ILE A 139 9.36 -4.06 36.53
C ILE A 139 8.21 -3.74 37.49
N TYR A 140 7.55 -2.59 37.31
CA TYR A 140 6.36 -2.25 38.08
C TYR A 140 5.08 -2.71 37.37
N TRP A 141 4.06 -3.05 38.16
CA TRP A 141 2.77 -3.53 37.64
C TRP A 141 2.14 -2.57 36.62
N ASN A 142 2.20 -1.26 36.86
CA ASN A 142 1.66 -0.27 35.91
C ASN A 142 2.37 -0.27 34.54
N GLN A 143 3.65 -0.66 34.50
CA GLN A 143 4.40 -0.79 33.25
C GLN A 143 3.96 -2.04 32.49
N VAL A 144 3.76 -3.16 33.18
CA VAL A 144 3.20 -4.39 32.61
C VAL A 144 1.80 -4.10 32.05
N ALA A 145 0.92 -3.49 32.85
CA ALA A 145 -0.44 -3.15 32.43
C ALA A 145 -0.48 -2.20 31.21
N ALA A 146 0.47 -1.25 31.11
CA ALA A 146 0.57 -0.37 29.95
C ALA A 146 0.99 -1.12 28.68
N LEU A 147 1.95 -2.05 28.77
CA LEU A 147 2.36 -2.90 27.66
C LEU A 147 1.22 -3.82 27.20
N GLU A 148 0.50 -4.44 28.14
CA GLU A 148 -0.70 -5.25 27.86
C GLU A 148 -1.79 -4.42 27.17
N ALA A 149 -2.07 -3.22 27.67
CA ALA A 149 -3.05 -2.32 27.07
C ALA A 149 -2.68 -1.97 25.62
N PHE A 150 -1.40 -1.70 25.34
CA PHE A 150 -0.92 -1.44 23.99
C PHE A 150 -1.09 -2.67 23.07
N VAL A 151 -0.72 -3.86 23.54
CA VAL A 151 -0.89 -5.12 22.79
C VAL A 151 -2.36 -5.36 22.48
N ASN A 152 -3.24 -5.24 23.47
CA ASN A 152 -4.67 -5.46 23.33
C ASN A 152 -5.30 -4.46 22.36
N ALA A 153 -4.96 -3.17 22.47
CA ALA A 153 -5.41 -2.14 21.55
C ALA A 153 -5.04 -2.47 20.09
N ASN A 154 -3.83 -2.99 19.84
CA ASN A 154 -3.40 -3.37 18.48
C ASN A 154 -3.97 -4.72 18.00
N LYS A 155 -4.50 -5.56 18.89
CA LYS A 155 -5.19 -6.82 18.54
C LYS A 155 -6.62 -6.56 18.06
N GLU A 156 -7.25 -5.45 18.43
CA GLU A 156 -8.59 -5.07 17.97
C GLU A 156 -8.68 -4.95 16.43
N ALA A 157 -9.78 -5.47 15.85
CA ALA A 157 -9.99 -5.46 14.40
C ALA A 157 -10.05 -4.05 13.80
N GLY A 158 -10.57 -3.07 14.56
CA GLY A 158 -10.66 -1.67 14.14
C GLY A 158 -9.34 -0.90 14.21
N ASN A 159 -8.29 -1.47 14.82
CA ASN A 159 -7.01 -0.80 15.03
C ASN A 159 -5.92 -1.45 14.16
N LYS A 160 -6.23 -1.74 12.89
CA LYS A 160 -5.29 -2.31 11.91
C LYS A 160 -4.87 -1.25 10.91
N PHE A 161 -3.57 -1.04 10.78
CA PHE A 161 -3.02 -0.19 9.73
C PHE A 161 -3.34 -0.78 8.35
N LEU A 162 -3.73 0.09 7.43
CA LEU A 162 -4.01 -0.26 6.04
C LEU A 162 -2.72 -0.35 5.22
N SER A 163 -1.68 0.42 5.59
CA SER A 163 -0.35 0.28 5.04
C SER A 163 0.25 -1.08 5.40
N PRO A 164 0.60 -1.94 4.42
CA PRO A 164 1.21 -3.24 4.69
C PRO A 164 2.53 -3.15 5.45
N VAL A 165 3.30 -2.07 5.19
CA VAL A 165 4.60 -1.83 5.81
C VAL A 165 4.45 -1.53 7.30
N ILE A 166 3.54 -0.61 7.64
CA ILE A 166 3.27 -0.27 9.05
C ILE A 166 2.62 -1.46 9.74
N SER A 167 1.63 -2.10 9.10
CA SER A 167 0.90 -3.23 9.66
C SER A 167 1.81 -4.39 10.04
N SER A 168 2.75 -4.77 9.16
CA SER A 168 3.73 -5.82 9.43
C SER A 168 4.68 -5.44 10.58
N ALA A 169 5.17 -4.20 10.60
CA ALA A 169 6.04 -3.72 11.67
C ALA A 169 5.32 -3.65 13.03
N THR A 170 4.06 -3.20 13.05
CA THR A 170 3.20 -3.20 14.24
C THR A 170 2.97 -4.62 14.74
N GLN A 171 2.68 -5.58 13.86
CA GLN A 171 2.48 -6.97 14.24
C GLN A 171 3.75 -7.55 14.89
N LYS A 172 4.93 -7.28 14.33
CA LYS A 172 6.20 -7.73 14.91
C LYS A 172 6.44 -7.15 16.30
N LEU A 173 6.18 -5.85 16.48
CA LEU A 173 6.30 -5.18 17.77
C LEU A 173 5.34 -5.78 18.80
N VAL A 174 4.07 -5.97 18.43
CA VAL A 174 3.05 -6.57 19.30
C VAL A 174 3.47 -7.98 19.70
N GLU A 175 3.96 -8.80 18.77
CA GLU A 175 4.45 -10.14 19.05
C GLU A 175 5.63 -10.14 20.03
N ASP A 176 6.62 -9.26 19.85
CA ASP A 176 7.78 -9.19 20.74
C ASP A 176 7.42 -8.69 22.15
N ILE A 177 6.47 -7.77 22.26
CA ILE A 177 5.93 -7.35 23.57
C ILE A 177 5.15 -8.50 24.22
N ASP A 178 4.28 -9.19 23.47
CA ASP A 178 3.47 -10.32 23.96
C ASP A 178 4.37 -11.47 24.47
N ASN A 179 5.46 -11.78 23.75
CA ASN A 179 6.45 -12.76 24.18
C ASN A 179 7.12 -12.37 25.49
N TYR A 180 7.50 -11.09 25.64
CA TYR A 180 8.04 -10.58 26.89
C TYR A 180 7.02 -10.65 28.03
N LEU A 181 5.75 -10.28 27.79
CA LEU A 181 4.67 -10.35 28.79
C LEU A 181 4.37 -11.79 29.24
N ASN A 182 4.41 -12.75 28.32
CA ASN A 182 4.27 -14.17 28.66
C ASN A 182 5.43 -14.64 29.56
N PHE A 183 6.67 -14.29 29.20
CA PHE A 183 7.85 -14.57 30.02
C PHE A 183 7.75 -13.93 31.42
N GLN A 184 7.25 -12.69 31.51
CA GLN A 184 6.99 -12.02 32.79
C GLN A 184 6.01 -12.82 33.63
N THR A 185 4.88 -13.25 33.05
CA THR A 185 3.84 -13.98 33.77
C THR A 185 4.36 -15.31 34.33
N GLU A 186 5.28 -15.97 33.62
CA GLU A 186 5.83 -17.26 34.03
C GLU A 186 6.95 -17.14 35.07
N HIS A 187 7.78 -16.09 34.99
CA HIS A 187 9.04 -16.04 35.73
C HIS A 187 9.18 -14.86 36.68
N PHE A 188 8.27 -13.89 36.64
CA PHE A 188 8.30 -12.77 37.58
C PHE A 188 7.32 -13.00 38.73
N ASP A 189 7.75 -12.60 39.91
CA ASP A 189 6.95 -12.66 41.13
C ASP A 189 7.04 -11.34 41.90
N ALA A 190 6.02 -11.06 42.71
CA ALA A 190 5.96 -9.86 43.52
C ALA A 190 7.07 -9.90 44.59
N TYR A 191 8.02 -8.97 44.49
CA TYR A 191 9.10 -8.86 45.46
C TYR A 191 9.46 -7.38 45.75
N PRO A 192 9.62 -6.98 47.03
CA PRO A 192 9.51 -7.80 48.25
C PRO A 192 8.13 -8.44 48.44
N TYR A 193 8.08 -9.58 49.13
CA TYR A 193 6.80 -10.27 49.38
C TYR A 193 5.91 -9.41 50.29
N HIS A 194 4.60 -9.50 50.09
CA HIS A 194 3.57 -8.76 50.86
C HIS A 194 3.60 -7.23 50.69
N GLN A 195 4.01 -6.73 49.53
CA GLN A 195 3.79 -5.35 49.13
C GLN A 195 2.30 -4.98 49.26
N ARG A 196 2.03 -3.79 49.83
CA ARG A 196 0.66 -3.26 50.04
C ARG A 196 0.28 -2.18 49.03
N GLU A 197 1.20 -1.85 48.12
CA GLU A 197 1.03 -0.80 47.12
C GLU A 197 0.24 -1.33 45.91
N GLN A 198 -0.61 -0.48 45.32
CA GLN A 198 -1.33 -0.83 44.08
C GLN A 198 -0.38 -1.01 42.90
N ASN A 199 0.72 -0.25 42.87
CA ASN A 199 1.78 -0.38 41.88
C ASN A 199 2.95 -1.17 42.46
N PHE A 200 2.75 -2.47 42.69
CA PHE A 200 3.78 -3.32 43.24
C PHE A 200 4.87 -3.64 42.20
N ARG A 201 6.05 -3.95 42.72
CA ARG A 201 7.23 -4.36 41.97
C ARG A 201 7.23 -5.87 41.77
N LEU A 202 7.46 -6.27 40.54
CA LEU A 202 7.70 -7.64 40.09
C LEU A 202 9.19 -7.81 39.84
N CYS A 203 9.78 -8.91 40.30
CA CYS A 203 11.19 -9.24 40.08
C CYS A 203 11.30 -10.61 39.39
N LEU A 204 12.31 -10.76 38.54
CA LEU A 204 12.63 -12.04 37.91
C LEU A 204 13.05 -13.06 38.99
N ALA A 205 12.33 -14.17 39.09
CA ALA A 205 12.61 -15.34 39.91
C ALA A 205 13.32 -15.00 41.24
N PRO A 206 12.69 -14.20 42.13
CA PRO A 206 13.34 -13.67 43.33
C PRO A 206 13.93 -14.76 44.23
N GLN A 207 13.35 -15.96 44.21
CA GLN A 207 13.82 -17.15 44.92
C GLN A 207 15.17 -17.71 44.42
N TRP A 208 15.63 -17.32 43.23
CA TRP A 208 16.92 -17.73 42.66
C TRP A 208 17.90 -16.56 42.50
N ASN A 209 17.43 -15.32 42.62
CA ASN A 209 18.28 -14.13 42.59
C ASN A 209 18.94 -13.87 43.96
N VAL A 210 20.28 -13.86 43.99
CA VAL A 210 21.09 -13.64 45.20
C VAL A 210 20.92 -12.25 45.84
N ASP A 211 20.59 -11.23 45.05
CA ASP A 211 20.30 -9.87 45.52
C ASP A 211 18.85 -9.71 46.02
N ARG A 212 18.09 -10.81 46.08
CA ARG A 212 16.68 -10.85 46.48
C ARG A 212 16.45 -11.91 47.56
N ALA A 213 15.82 -13.05 47.23
CA ALA A 213 15.52 -14.14 48.17
C ALA A 213 16.31 -15.43 47.89
N GLY A 214 17.09 -15.45 46.81
CA GLY A 214 17.92 -16.58 46.40
C GLY A 214 19.27 -16.62 47.09
N ARG A 215 20.08 -17.60 46.67
CA ARG A 215 21.44 -17.83 47.18
C ARG A 215 22.44 -17.85 46.04
N TRP A 216 23.72 -17.69 46.36
CA TRP A 216 24.81 -17.73 45.38
C TRP A 216 24.82 -19.03 44.55
N GLU A 217 24.40 -20.15 45.13
CA GLU A 217 24.36 -21.46 44.48
C GLU A 217 23.22 -21.62 43.46
N ASP A 218 22.25 -20.70 43.42
CA ASP A 218 21.13 -20.74 42.48
C ASP A 218 21.44 -20.09 41.11
N GLY A 219 22.67 -19.58 40.91
CA GLY A 219 23.11 -18.92 39.67
C GLY A 219 22.81 -19.72 38.41
N ASP A 220 23.09 -21.03 38.39
CA ASP A 220 22.84 -21.90 37.23
C ASP A 220 21.36 -21.96 36.81
N LYS A 221 20.42 -21.63 37.71
CA LYS A 221 18.98 -21.55 37.42
C LYS A 221 18.58 -20.13 37.01
N TYR A 222 19.23 -19.13 37.60
CA TYR A 222 18.89 -17.72 37.42
C TYR A 222 19.43 -17.15 36.11
N ASP A 223 20.71 -17.40 35.81
CA ASP A 223 21.41 -16.79 34.69
C ASP A 223 20.73 -17.06 33.33
N PRO A 224 20.23 -18.29 33.03
CA PRO A 224 19.50 -18.52 31.79
C PRO A 224 18.23 -17.68 31.65
N LEU A 225 17.54 -17.42 32.76
CA LEU A 225 16.35 -16.56 32.75
C LEU A 225 16.72 -15.09 32.55
N ALA A 226 17.81 -14.63 33.17
CA ALA A 226 18.31 -13.27 32.97
C ALA A 226 18.71 -13.04 31.51
N ASP A 227 19.43 -14.00 30.91
CA ASP A 227 19.82 -13.95 29.50
C ASP A 227 18.60 -13.90 28.56
N GLU A 228 17.59 -14.75 28.82
CA GLU A 228 16.36 -14.78 28.04
C GLU A 228 15.58 -13.47 28.16
N MET A 229 15.47 -12.92 29.37
CA MET A 229 14.87 -11.62 29.62
C MET A 229 15.58 -10.52 28.80
N ILE A 230 16.90 -10.47 28.84
CA ILE A 230 17.70 -9.49 28.09
C ILE A 230 17.48 -9.66 26.58
N ARG A 231 17.42 -10.90 26.09
CA ARG A 231 17.12 -11.20 24.68
C ARG A 231 15.75 -10.64 24.27
N LEU A 232 14.72 -10.88 25.08
CA LEU A 232 13.35 -10.39 24.84
C LEU A 232 13.27 -8.86 24.88
N LEU A 233 13.92 -8.22 25.86
CA LEU A 233 13.99 -6.75 25.97
C LEU A 233 14.66 -6.12 24.73
N ARG A 234 15.76 -6.72 24.23
CA ARG A 234 16.43 -6.27 23.01
C ARG A 234 15.58 -6.44 21.76
N ALA A 235 14.84 -7.56 21.65
CA ALA A 235 13.91 -7.81 20.55
C ALA A 235 12.81 -6.74 20.53
N MET A 236 12.19 -6.48 21.68
CA MET A 236 11.18 -5.43 21.85
C MET A 236 11.69 -4.04 21.45
N GLY A 237 12.88 -3.63 21.92
CA GLY A 237 13.48 -2.34 21.54
C GLY A 237 13.80 -2.23 20.04
N SER A 238 14.28 -3.32 19.45
CA SER A 238 14.58 -3.38 18.00
C SER A 238 13.31 -3.29 17.17
N ALA A 239 12.26 -4.02 17.56
CA ALA A 239 10.96 -3.99 16.89
C ALA A 239 10.30 -2.60 17.00
N TYR A 240 10.43 -1.93 18.14
CA TYR A 240 9.92 -0.56 18.30
C TYR A 240 10.62 0.42 17.36
N THR A 241 11.95 0.32 17.26
CA THR A 241 12.74 1.15 16.34
C THR A 241 12.31 0.93 14.88
N ALA A 242 12.13 -0.34 14.49
CA ALA A 242 11.66 -0.70 13.15
C ALA A 242 10.24 -0.16 12.89
N TRP A 243 9.34 -0.27 13.87
CA TRP A 243 7.98 0.26 13.80
C TRP A 243 7.98 1.79 13.64
N ARG A 244 8.75 2.53 14.44
CA ARG A 244 8.89 3.98 14.30
C ARG A 244 9.46 4.38 12.94
N ALA A 245 10.46 3.64 12.44
CA ALA A 245 11.01 3.88 11.11
C ALA A 245 9.99 3.64 10.00
N ALA A 246 9.18 2.57 10.10
CA ALA A 246 8.09 2.28 9.15
C ALA A 246 7.02 3.39 9.15
N VAL A 247 6.58 3.82 10.34
CA VAL A 247 5.64 4.93 10.50
C VAL A 247 6.20 6.21 9.87
N LYS A 248 7.43 6.58 10.21
CA LYS A 248 8.07 7.79 9.67
C LYS A 248 8.24 7.72 8.15
N GLY A 249 8.59 6.55 7.62
CA GLY A 249 8.80 6.34 6.19
C GLY A 249 7.51 6.41 5.37
N VAL A 250 6.37 6.02 5.93
CA VAL A 250 5.07 5.99 5.22
C VAL A 250 4.25 7.25 5.49
N LEU A 251 4.17 7.70 6.74
CA LEU A 251 3.30 8.80 7.17
C LEU A 251 4.02 10.16 7.25
N PHE A 252 5.35 10.17 7.18
CA PHE A 252 6.20 11.38 7.28
C PHE A 252 6.04 12.15 8.60
N ILE A 253 5.87 11.41 9.70
CA ILE A 253 5.72 11.92 11.09
C ILE A 253 6.83 11.43 12.02
#